data_AF-A0A6N0M0N9-F1
#
_entry.id   AF-A0A6N0M0N9-F1
#
_cell.length_a   1.000
_cell.length_b   1.000
_cell.length_c   1.000
_cell.angle_alpha   90.00
_cell.angle_beta   90.00
_cell.angle_gamma   90.00
#
_symmetry.space_group_name_H-M   'P 1'
#
loop_
_entity.id
_entity.type
_entity.pdbx_description
1 polymer ?
#
loop_
_entity_poly.entity_id
_entity_poly.type
_entity_poly.pdbx_seq_one_letter_code
_entity_poly.pdbx_strand_id
1 'polypeptide(L)' 'MNLLRLRMHHLIEQLADEDLQDIWNVLEALHCDFYMLKAIQQVKRSQQPWDILTHEEAIRLLMFF' A
#
# COMPACT_ATOMS: atom_id res chain seq x y z
N MET A 1 -10.50 10.93 -23.12
CA MET A 1 -9.61 11.56 -22.11
C MET A 1 -10.39 11.75 -20.83
N ASN A 2 -9.82 11.39 -19.67
CA ASN A 2 -10.54 11.44 -18.39
C ASN A 2 -10.43 12.85 -17.79
N LEU A 3 -11.54 13.59 -17.69
CA LEU A 3 -11.58 14.99 -17.21
C LEU A 3 -10.92 15.16 -15.84
N LEU A 4 -11.07 14.16 -14.97
CA LEU A 4 -10.44 14.15 -13.64
C LEU A 4 -8.92 14.08 -13.73
N ARG A 5 -8.39 13.29 -14.67
CA ARG A 5 -6.95 13.20 -14.90
C ARG A 5 -6.40 14.55 -15.39
N LEU A 6 -7.09 15.21 -16.32
CA LEU A 6 -6.69 16.52 -16.82
C LEU A 6 -6.69 17.57 -15.70
N ARG A 7 -7.74 17.58 -14.87
CA ARG A 7 -7.85 18.49 -13.72
C ARG A 7 -6.78 18.24 -12.68
N MET A 8 -6.46 16.98 -12.39
CA MET A 8 -5.38 16.63 -11.47
C MET A 8 -4.03 17.13 -11.97
N HIS A 9 -3.70 16.91 -13.25
CA HIS A 9 -2.44 17.42 -13.81
C HIS A 9 -2.33 18.94 -13.67
N HIS A 10 -3.40 19.67 -13.99
CA HIS A 10 -3.39 21.13 -13.87
C HIS A 10 -3.21 21.61 -12.42
N LEU A 11 -3.79 20.91 -11.44
CA LEU A 11 -3.62 21.24 -10.02
C LEU A 11 -2.19 20.91 -9.54
N ILE A 12 -1.61 19.83 -10.04
CA ILE A 12 -0.22 19.44 -9.75
C ILE A 12 0.76 20.47 -10.28
N GLU A 13 0.54 20.99 -11.49
CA GLU A 13 1.37 22.05 -12.11
C GLU A 13 1.36 23.37 -11.33
N GLN A 14 0.38 23.59 -10.44
CA GLN A 14 0.29 24.80 -9.62
C GLN A 14 1.04 24.69 -8.28
N LEU A 15 1.56 23.52 -7.94
CA LEU A 15 2.31 23.28 -6.70
C LEU A 15 3.78 23.63 -6.90
N ALA A 16 4.43 24.12 -5.84
CA ALA A 16 5.88 24.22 -5.82
C ALA A 16 6.49 22.81 -5.75
N ASP A 17 7.68 22.63 -6.32
CA ASP A 17 8.37 21.33 -6.35
C ASP A 17 8.63 20.77 -4.94
N GLU A 18 8.88 21.66 -3.96
CA GLU A 18 9.04 21.28 -2.54
C GLU A 18 7.74 20.72 -1.95
N ASP A 19 6.60 21.38 -2.20
CA ASP A 19 5.29 20.91 -1.76
C ASP A 19 4.93 19.57 -2.43
N LEU A 20 5.35 19.39 -3.69
CA LEU A 20 5.09 18.17 -4.44
C LEU A 20 5.80 16.96 -3.83
N GLN A 21 7.05 17.13 -3.39
CA GLN A 21 7.80 16.06 -2.72
C GLN A 21 7.16 15.68 -1.38
N ASP A 22 6.75 16.67 -0.58
CA ASP A 22 6.10 16.43 0.71
C ASP A 22 4.74 15.73 0.54
N ILE A 23 3.93 16.19 -0.42
CA ILE A 23 2.65 15.56 -0.77
C ILE A 23 2.87 14.14 -1.27
N TRP A 24 3.89 13.90 -2.10
CA TRP A 24 4.21 12.56 -2.58
C TRP A 24 4.53 11.61 -1.42
N ASN A 25 5.37 12.02 -0.48
CA ASN A 25 5.74 11.20 0.68
C ASN A 25 4.51 10.78 1.50
N VAL A 26 3.57 11.72 1.72
CA VAL A 26 2.32 11.43 2.44
C VAL A 26 1.41 10.50 1.63
N LEU A 27 1.26 10.75 0.33
CA LEU A 27 0.39 9.96 -0.54
C LEU A 27 0.91 8.53 -0.70
N GLU A 28 2.22 8.36 -0.85
CA GLU A 28 2.88 7.07 -0.96
C GLU A 28 2.65 6.23 0.30
N ALA A 29 2.90 6.80 1.49
CA ALA A 29 2.67 6.12 2.76
C ALA A 29 1.19 5.68 2.89
N LEU A 30 0.24 6.57 2.62
CA LEU A 30 -1.18 6.25 2.65
C LEU A 30 -1.57 5.19 1.63
N HIS A 31 -0.98 5.23 0.43
CA HIS A 31 -1.22 4.22 -0.60
C HIS A 31 -0.74 2.84 -0.15
N CYS A 32 0.48 2.75 0.36
CA CYS A 32 1.07 1.52 0.89
C CYS A 32 0.23 0.95 2.04
N ASP A 33 -0.14 1.78 3.01
CA ASP A 33 -0.97 1.38 4.14
C ASP A 33 -2.32 0.84 3.68
N PHE A 34 -2.99 1.58 2.80
CA PHE A 34 -4.30 1.17 2.28
C PHE A 34 -4.23 -0.11 1.45
N TYR A 35 -3.18 -0.25 0.63
CA TYR A 35 -2.93 -1.47 -0.13
C TYR A 35 -2.74 -2.66 0.81
N MET A 36 -1.88 -2.52 1.83
CA MET A 36 -1.60 -3.59 2.78
C MET A 36 -2.86 -3.98 3.57
N LEU A 37 -3.64 -3.01 4.04
CA LEU A 37 -4.89 -3.26 4.75
C LEU A 37 -5.90 -4.02 3.87
N LYS A 38 -6.02 -3.67 2.58
CA LYS A 38 -6.86 -4.39 1.64
C LYS A 38 -6.38 -5.83 1.43
N ALA A 39 -5.08 -6.03 1.25
CA ALA A 39 -4.49 -7.36 1.09
C ALA A 39 -4.77 -8.23 2.32
N ILE A 40 -4.54 -7.69 3.53
CA ILE A 40 -4.85 -8.37 4.79
C ILE A 40 -6.34 -8.71 4.88
N GLN A 41 -7.23 -7.77 4.55
CA GLN A 41 -8.67 -8.00 4.59
C GLN A 41 -9.10 -9.09 3.60
N GLN A 42 -8.50 -9.12 2.41
CA GLN A 42 -8.78 -10.14 1.41
C GLN A 42 -8.32 -11.52 1.90
N VAL A 43 -7.10 -11.63 2.42
CA VAL A 43 -6.59 -12.89 2.98
C VAL A 43 -7.50 -13.38 4.10
N LYS A 44 -7.86 -12.51 5.06
CA LYS A 44 -8.79 -12.87 6.15
C LYS A 44 -10.14 -13.42 5.69
N ARG A 45 -10.61 -13.03 4.49
CA ARG A 45 -11.89 -13.52 3.94
C ARG A 45 -11.76 -14.89 3.26
N SER A 46 -10.60 -15.19 2.69
CA SER A 46 -10.35 -16.46 1.98
C SER A 46 -9.66 -17.50 2.84
N GLN A 47 -9.06 -17.08 3.96
CA GLN A 47 -8.24 -17.89 4.83
C GLN A 47 -9.01 -19.10 5.38
N GLN A 48 -8.44 -20.29 5.18
CA GLN A 48 -8.86 -21.51 5.84
C GLN A 48 -8.03 -21.73 7.12
N PRO A 49 -8.53 -22.53 8.08
CA PRO A 49 -7.65 -23.15 9.06
C PRO A 49 -6.47 -23.80 8.32
N TRP A 50 -5.25 -23.69 8.85
CA TRP A 50 -3.98 -24.19 8.26
C TRP A 50 -3.30 -23.33 7.17
N ASP A 51 -3.92 -22.25 6.69
CA ASP A 51 -3.27 -21.32 5.74
C ASP A 51 -2.24 -20.37 6.41
N ILE A 52 -2.22 -20.33 7.76
CA ILE A 52 -1.30 -19.50 8.53
C ILE A 52 -0.34 -20.41 9.30
N LEU A 53 0.94 -20.08 9.18
CA LEU A 53 2.00 -20.67 9.98
C LEU A 53 1.80 -20.30 11.44
N THR A 54 1.94 -21.29 12.31
CA THR A 54 2.19 -21.04 13.73
C THR A 54 3.50 -20.27 13.90
N HIS A 55 3.66 -19.63 15.05
CA HIS A 55 4.89 -18.89 15.37
C HIS A 55 6.15 -19.76 15.22
N GLU A 56 6.08 -21.03 15.65
CA GLU A 56 7.19 -21.98 15.56
C GLU A 56 7.51 -22.35 14.11
N GLU A 57 6.49 -22.55 13.26
CA GLU A 57 6.68 -22.83 11.84
C GLU A 57 7.27 -21.64 11.08
N ALA A 58 6.81 -20.42 11.41
CA ALA A 58 7.34 -19.18 10.82
C ALA A 58 8.83 -18.98 11.17
N ILE A 59 9.20 -19.17 12.45
CA ILE A 59 10.60 -19.06 12.88
C ILE A 59 11.49 -20.08 12.15
N ARG A 60 11.03 -21.33 11.99
CA ARG A 60 11.81 -22.34 11.27
C ARG A 60 12.07 -21.93 9.83
N LEU A 61 11.08 -21.39 9.11
CA LEU A 61 11.28 -20.92 7.74
C LEU A 61 12.27 -19.76 7.66
N LEU A 62 12.24 -18.82 8.61
CA LEU A 62 13.18 -17.69 8.66
C LEU A 62 14.63 -18.12 8.92
N MET A 63 14.86 -19.25 9.60
CA MET A 63 16.21 -19.77 9.85
C MET A 63 16.88 -20.40 8.61
N PHE A 64 16.12 -20.60 7.51
CA PHE A 64 16.62 -21.18 6.26
C PHE A 64 16.78 -20.15 5.11
N PHE A 65 16.67 -18.84 5.41
CA PHE A 65 16.93 -17.74 4.48
C PHE A 65 18.16 -16.93 4.88
#